data_AF-G9X1A9-F1
#
_entry.id   AF-G9X1A9-F1
#
_cell.length_a   1.000
_cell.length_b   1.000
_cell.length_c   1.000
_cell.angle_alpha   90.00
_cell.angle_beta   90.00
_cell.angle_gamma   90.00
#
_symmetry.space_group_name_H-M   'P 1'
#
loop_
_entity.id
_entity.type
_entity.pdbx_description
1 polymer ?
#
loop_
_entity_poly.entity_id
_entity_poly.type
_entity_poly.pdbx_seq_one_letter_code
_entity_poly.pdbx_strand_id
1 'polypeptide(L)'
;MKKIILLVLSFMCMGMIGVNGQSKDVYFIFDSPKQVELKNGKAEEIAEKLKLEDENGDTYDAVVNVIGGKKIAISPIEKIDEKLKIKDISDYKISDYEGNIYVQNESNLKKISKYLQRNRGPVMPLYSVKEGAVEDVVGRDEAVATESSNQSAKTSENKSDDYSKTNVQTQGVDEADIVKTDGKNIYCINDGDLLIVDANTKNMQVKSKIETKKRKTLNNIYIDNNKLSLIYAYNEYKDDNYKNVTLVDIYDVSNASKPKLLNSKSAKGFIYESRKKGDIIYTVTSDYFNTKYKETPNIFYRKDFYARPSYEFDSTGIDLTKMIYMPFNPSEEITYITAMQTTMSKNNNELLYMGSSGDIYMSTDNMRG
;
A
#
# COMPACT_ATOMS: atom_id res chain seq x y z
N MET A 1 -22.44 11.65 22.74
CA MET A 1 -22.23 10.49 23.64
C MET A 1 -23.35 9.49 23.47
N LYS A 2 -23.13 8.46 22.65
CA LYS A 2 -23.87 7.20 22.64
C LYS A 2 -22.84 6.13 22.24
N LYS A 3 -22.47 5.27 23.18
CA LYS A 3 -21.56 4.15 22.97
C LYS A 3 -22.29 3.12 22.09
N ILE A 4 -21.81 2.90 20.87
CA ILE A 4 -22.16 1.70 20.11
C ILE A 4 -21.18 0.63 20.57
N ILE A 5 -21.70 -0.32 21.34
CA ILE A 5 -20.99 -1.51 21.79
C ILE A 5 -20.89 -2.41 20.55
N LEU A 6 -19.70 -2.47 19.94
CA LEU A 6 -19.39 -3.52 18.97
C LEU A 6 -19.21 -4.80 19.78
N LEU A 7 -20.17 -5.71 19.67
CA LEU A 7 -20.14 -7.00 20.32
C LEU A 7 -19.16 -7.89 19.56
N VAL A 8 -17.86 -7.72 19.81
CA VAL A 8 -16.86 -8.70 19.40
C VAL A 8 -17.06 -9.90 20.32
N LEU A 9 -17.45 -11.06 19.75
CA LEU A 9 -17.41 -12.31 20.47
C LEU A 9 -15.95 -12.57 20.86
N SER A 10 -15.59 -12.20 22.09
CA SER A 10 -14.37 -12.63 22.74
C SER A 10 -14.44 -14.15 22.91
N PHE A 11 -13.77 -14.88 22.02
CA PHE A 11 -13.45 -16.28 22.31
C PHE A 11 -12.40 -16.27 23.42
N MET A 12 -12.89 -16.39 24.64
CA MET A 12 -12.13 -16.58 25.86
C MET A 12 -11.07 -17.66 25.63
N CYS A 13 -9.79 -17.29 25.64
CA CYS A 13 -8.68 -18.25 25.69
C CYS A 13 -8.86 -19.11 26.94
N MET A 14 -9.26 -20.36 26.76
CA MET A 14 -9.43 -21.32 27.84
C MET A 14 -8.04 -21.73 28.36
N GLY A 15 -7.48 -20.94 29.27
CA GLY A 15 -6.30 -21.33 30.04
C GLY A 15 -6.66 -22.48 30.96
N MET A 16 -6.56 -23.73 30.49
CA MET A 16 -6.69 -24.91 31.35
C MET A 16 -5.43 -25.05 32.19
N ILE A 17 -5.54 -24.72 33.48
CA ILE A 17 -4.54 -25.08 34.49
C ILE A 17 -4.62 -26.61 34.65
N GLY A 18 -3.60 -27.32 34.17
CA GLY A 18 -3.47 -28.76 34.37
C GLY A 18 -3.18 -29.06 35.85
N VAL A 19 -3.87 -30.07 36.39
CA VAL A 19 -3.83 -30.54 37.80
C VAL A 19 -2.48 -31.19 38.18
N ASN A 20 -1.43 -31.08 37.37
CA ASN A 20 -0.20 -31.85 37.57
C ASN A 20 1.08 -31.12 37.14
N GLY A 21 1.26 -29.84 37.50
CA GLY A 21 2.57 -29.15 37.49
C GLY A 21 3.38 -29.06 36.18
N GLN A 22 2.92 -29.68 35.09
CA GLN A 22 3.46 -29.55 33.74
C GLN A 22 2.71 -28.42 33.05
N SER A 23 3.46 -27.45 32.51
CA SER A 23 2.87 -26.40 31.69
C SER A 23 2.21 -27.05 30.48
N LYS A 24 0.88 -26.94 30.39
CA LYS A 24 0.11 -27.47 29.27
C LYS A 24 0.33 -26.52 28.09
N ASP A 25 0.69 -27.07 26.93
CA ASP A 25 0.81 -26.31 25.70
C ASP A 25 -0.47 -25.48 25.48
N VAL A 26 -0.29 -24.17 25.34
CA VAL A 26 -1.40 -23.22 25.12
C VAL A 26 -1.61 -23.09 23.62
N TYR A 27 -2.65 -23.74 23.10
CA TYR A 27 -3.05 -23.63 21.71
C TYR A 27 -4.07 -22.49 21.51
N PHE A 28 -3.96 -21.76 20.41
CA PHE A 28 -4.82 -20.63 20.05
C PHE A 28 -5.12 -20.60 18.55
N ILE A 29 -6.23 -19.96 18.17
CA ILE A 29 -6.57 -19.67 16.78
C ILE A 29 -5.79 -18.41 16.36
N PHE A 30 -5.14 -18.43 15.20
CA PHE A 30 -4.30 -17.33 14.72
C PHE A 30 -4.93 -16.59 13.53
N ASP A 31 -6.18 -16.20 13.72
CA ASP A 31 -7.03 -15.46 12.79
C ASP A 31 -6.94 -13.93 12.93
N SER A 32 -6.20 -13.45 13.94
CA SER A 32 -5.95 -12.04 14.18
C SER A 32 -4.67 -11.85 14.99
N PRO A 33 -4.11 -10.63 15.06
CA PRO A 33 -2.96 -10.34 15.91
C PRO A 33 -3.21 -10.71 17.37
N LYS A 34 -2.20 -11.32 18.00
CA LYS A 34 -2.24 -11.72 19.40
C LYS A 34 -1.13 -11.04 20.18
N GLN A 35 -1.41 -10.68 21.43
CA GLN A 35 -0.41 -10.24 22.39
C GLN A 35 0.03 -11.44 23.21
N VAL A 36 1.33 -11.62 23.35
CA VAL A 36 1.95 -12.64 24.17
C VAL A 36 2.71 -11.96 25.31
N GLU A 37 2.33 -12.28 26.54
CA GLU A 37 3.03 -11.87 27.75
C GLU A 37 3.83 -13.04 28.30
N LEU A 38 5.15 -12.94 28.20
CA LEU A 38 6.12 -13.94 28.64
C LEU A 38 6.23 -13.87 30.17
N LYS A 39 6.15 -15.02 30.85
CA LYS A 39 6.43 -15.05 32.29
C LYS A 39 7.94 -14.96 32.56
N ASN A 40 8.70 -15.72 31.77
CA ASN A 40 10.16 -15.82 31.81
C ASN A 40 10.78 -15.46 30.45
N GLY A 41 12.01 -14.98 30.46
CA GLY A 41 12.73 -14.56 29.25
C GLY A 41 12.53 -13.09 28.88
N LYS A 42 13.30 -12.63 27.89
CA LYS A 42 13.20 -11.28 27.32
C LYS A 42 12.52 -11.34 25.95
N ALA A 43 11.60 -10.41 25.72
CA ALA A 43 10.86 -10.31 24.46
C ALA A 43 11.77 -10.23 23.22
N GLU A 44 12.85 -9.44 23.31
CA GLU A 44 13.82 -9.26 22.21
C GLU A 44 14.51 -10.57 21.80
N GLU A 45 14.96 -11.35 22.79
CA GLU A 45 15.68 -12.62 22.55
C GLU A 45 14.76 -13.68 21.90
N ILE A 46 13.48 -13.66 22.26
CA ILE A 46 12.47 -14.59 21.73
C ILE A 46 11.99 -14.16 20.35
N ALA A 47 11.76 -12.86 20.13
CA ALA A 47 11.12 -12.34 18.92
C ALA A 47 11.85 -12.72 17.63
N GLU A 48 13.18 -12.75 17.65
CA GLU A 48 13.99 -13.09 16.48
C GLU A 48 13.81 -14.53 16.01
N LYS A 49 13.59 -15.45 16.95
CA LYS A 49 13.58 -16.91 16.72
C LYS A 49 12.20 -17.54 16.83
N LEU A 50 11.20 -16.76 17.24
CA LEU A 50 9.85 -17.26 17.47
C LEU A 50 9.32 -17.97 16.23
N LYS A 51 8.86 -19.20 16.46
CA LYS A 51 8.11 -20.03 15.53
C LYS A 51 6.80 -20.43 16.18
N LEU A 52 5.77 -20.60 15.36
CA LEU A 52 4.54 -21.23 15.77
C LEU A 52 4.56 -22.69 15.31
N GLU A 53 3.85 -23.55 16.01
CA GLU A 53 3.76 -24.99 15.72
C GLU A 53 2.31 -25.45 15.88
N ASP A 54 1.82 -26.27 14.96
CA ASP A 54 0.49 -26.90 15.06
C ASP A 54 0.52 -28.20 15.89
N GLU A 55 -0.57 -28.98 15.87
CA GLU A 55 -0.63 -30.28 16.55
C GLU A 55 0.15 -31.39 15.81
N ASN A 56 0.44 -31.22 14.51
CA ASN A 56 1.17 -32.17 13.69
C ASN A 56 2.69 -31.95 13.75
N GLY A 57 3.14 -30.83 14.31
CA GLY A 57 4.55 -30.43 14.37
C GLY A 57 5.01 -29.55 13.21
N ASP A 58 4.09 -29.13 12.33
CA ASP A 58 4.37 -28.20 11.25
C ASP A 58 4.63 -26.81 11.83
N THR A 59 5.62 -26.11 11.26
CA THR A 59 6.08 -24.82 11.81
C THR A 59 5.76 -23.65 10.91
N TYR A 60 5.36 -22.54 11.53
CA TYR A 60 4.91 -21.33 10.83
C TYR A 60 5.67 -20.09 11.30
N ASP A 61 5.81 -19.13 10.39
CA ASP A 61 6.36 -17.81 10.66
C ASP A 61 5.25 -16.82 11.02
N ALA A 62 5.59 -15.83 11.85
CA ALA A 62 4.73 -14.70 12.19
C ALA A 62 5.54 -13.41 12.15
N VAL A 63 4.87 -12.28 11.88
CA VAL A 63 5.45 -10.96 12.15
C VAL A 63 5.44 -10.76 13.66
N VAL A 64 6.59 -10.41 14.24
CA VAL A 64 6.74 -10.29 15.71
C VAL A 64 7.19 -8.89 16.07
N ASN A 65 6.37 -8.18 16.84
CA ASN A 65 6.72 -6.89 17.42
C ASN A 65 7.10 -7.02 18.87
N VAL A 66 8.29 -6.55 19.25
CA VAL A 66 8.62 -6.28 20.65
C VAL A 66 7.86 -5.03 21.07
N ILE A 67 6.95 -5.16 22.04
CA ILE A 67 6.08 -4.07 22.54
C ILE A 67 6.32 -3.77 24.03
N GLY A 68 7.25 -4.49 24.66
CA GLY A 68 7.70 -4.26 26.03
C GLY A 68 8.70 -5.35 26.44
N GLY A 69 9.37 -5.18 27.58
CA GLY A 69 10.46 -6.08 28.00
C GLY A 69 10.08 -7.57 28.09
N LYS A 70 8.81 -7.88 28.36
CA LYS A 70 8.24 -9.24 28.40
C LYS A 70 7.03 -9.43 27.47
N LYS A 71 6.75 -8.46 26.60
CA LYS A 71 5.54 -8.46 25.77
C LYS A 71 5.91 -8.38 24.31
N ILE A 72 5.32 -9.28 23.52
CA ILE A 72 5.37 -9.24 22.06
C ILE A 72 3.95 -9.23 21.51
N ALA A 73 3.77 -8.62 20.35
CA ALA A 73 2.61 -8.84 19.51
C ALA A 73 3.01 -9.70 18.31
N ILE A 74 2.20 -10.69 17.97
CA ILE A 74 2.40 -11.55 16.81
C ILE A 74 1.25 -11.35 15.83
N SER A 75 1.56 -11.29 14.54
CA SER A 75 0.56 -11.14 13.47
C SER A 75 0.73 -12.22 12.41
N PRO A 76 -0.38 -12.78 11.90
CA PRO A 76 -0.32 -13.80 10.87
C PRO A 76 0.17 -13.21 9.56
N ILE A 77 1.06 -13.96 8.89
CA ILE A 77 1.51 -13.68 7.52
C ILE A 77 0.55 -14.29 6.50
N GLU A 78 -0.04 -15.43 6.86
CA GLU A 78 -0.92 -16.23 6.01
C GLU A 78 -2.06 -16.79 6.83
N LYS A 79 -3.13 -17.20 6.16
CA LYS A 79 -4.25 -17.87 6.82
C LYS A 79 -3.80 -19.29 7.20
N ILE A 80 -4.00 -19.63 8.46
CA ILE A 80 -3.71 -20.96 9.03
C ILE A 80 -5.01 -21.42 9.70
N ASP A 81 -5.53 -22.58 9.29
CA ASP A 81 -6.81 -23.09 9.78
C ASP A 81 -6.63 -23.90 11.08
N GLU A 82 -5.41 -24.37 11.33
CA GLU A 82 -5.00 -25.13 12.50
C GLU A 82 -4.82 -24.24 13.74
N LYS A 83 -5.02 -24.83 14.92
CA LYS A 83 -4.61 -24.18 16.17
C LYS A 83 -3.10 -24.25 16.32
N LEU A 84 -2.52 -23.16 16.81
CA LEU A 84 -1.08 -23.03 16.96
C LEU A 84 -0.71 -22.84 18.42
N LYS A 85 0.50 -23.27 18.77
CA LYS A 85 1.22 -22.86 19.98
C LYS A 85 2.49 -22.13 19.60
N ILE A 86 3.08 -21.41 20.56
CA ILE A 86 4.45 -20.91 20.40
C ILE A 86 5.42 -22.07 20.62
N LYS A 87 6.21 -22.39 19.60
CA LYS A 87 7.19 -23.48 19.64
C LYS A 87 8.25 -23.21 20.71
N ASP A 88 8.60 -24.26 21.46
CA ASP A 88 9.64 -24.25 22.51
C ASP A 88 9.40 -23.25 23.67
N ILE A 89 8.20 -22.67 23.78
CA ILE A 89 7.84 -21.74 24.85
C ILE A 89 6.54 -22.22 25.48
N SER A 90 6.61 -22.67 26.73
CA SER A 90 5.44 -23.24 27.42
C SER A 90 4.82 -22.30 28.46
N ASP A 91 5.47 -21.18 28.81
CA ASP A 91 5.01 -20.32 29.92
C ASP A 91 4.75 -18.86 29.51
N TYR A 92 3.57 -18.63 28.95
CA TYR A 92 3.10 -17.32 28.50
C TYR A 92 1.59 -17.16 28.70
N LYS A 93 1.12 -15.91 28.70
CA LYS A 93 -0.29 -15.57 28.52
C LYS A 93 -0.49 -15.05 27.10
N ILE A 94 -1.62 -15.38 26.49
CA ILE A 94 -1.99 -14.88 25.17
C ILE A 94 -3.38 -14.26 25.20
N SER A 95 -3.56 -13.17 24.47
CA SER A 95 -4.82 -12.45 24.30
C SER A 95 -4.88 -11.81 22.91
N ASP A 96 -6.04 -11.34 22.48
CA ASP A 96 -6.13 -10.53 21.27
C ASP A 96 -5.32 -9.21 21.41
N TYR A 97 -4.79 -8.72 20.30
CA TYR A 97 -4.04 -7.47 20.22
C TYR A 97 -4.70 -6.52 19.22
N GLU A 98 -5.20 -5.41 19.74
CA GLU A 98 -5.90 -4.37 18.98
C GLU A 98 -4.98 -3.24 18.50
N GLY A 99 -3.68 -3.34 18.79
CA GLY A 99 -2.71 -2.32 18.40
C GLY A 99 -2.21 -2.51 16.97
N ASN A 100 -1.56 -1.49 16.43
CA ASN A 100 -0.89 -1.60 15.14
C ASN A 100 0.27 -2.60 15.22
N ILE A 101 0.40 -3.39 14.16
CA ILE A 101 1.58 -4.21 13.90
C ILE A 101 2.45 -3.45 12.91
N TYR A 102 3.74 -3.47 13.14
CA TYR A 102 4.74 -2.88 12.27
C TYR A 102 5.63 -3.97 11.68
N VAL A 103 6.25 -3.72 10.53
CA VAL A 103 7.37 -4.56 10.07
C VAL A 103 8.47 -4.54 11.14
N GLN A 104 8.71 -3.39 11.78
CA GLN A 104 9.60 -3.16 12.93
C GLN A 104 11.09 -3.38 12.66
N ASN A 105 11.49 -4.43 11.94
CA ASN A 105 12.89 -4.82 11.74
C ASN A 105 13.07 -5.74 10.53
N GLU A 106 14.34 -5.98 10.17
CA GLU A 106 14.75 -6.83 9.05
C GLU A 106 14.33 -8.29 9.20
N SER A 107 14.27 -8.82 10.42
CA SER A 107 13.89 -10.23 10.64
C SER A 107 12.45 -10.47 10.19
N ASN A 108 11.53 -9.58 10.55
CA ASN A 108 10.14 -9.62 10.07
C ASN A 108 10.06 -9.39 8.56
N LEU A 109 10.79 -8.41 8.02
CA LEU A 109 10.81 -8.16 6.58
C LEU A 109 11.27 -9.40 5.79
N LYS A 110 12.25 -10.12 6.32
CA LYS A 110 12.75 -11.38 5.74
C LYS A 110 11.71 -12.51 5.81
N LYS A 111 10.98 -12.64 6.93
CA LYS A 111 9.88 -13.63 7.05
C LYS A 111 8.80 -13.36 6.01
N ILE A 112 8.40 -12.10 5.85
CA ILE A 112 7.42 -11.65 4.84
C ILE A 112 7.92 -11.93 3.43
N SER A 113 9.17 -11.55 3.12
CA SER A 113 9.77 -11.79 1.80
C SER A 113 9.84 -13.28 1.44
N LYS A 114 10.17 -14.14 2.42
CA LYS A 114 10.18 -15.60 2.24
C LYS A 114 8.80 -16.15 1.89
N TYR A 115 7.76 -15.66 2.56
CA TYR A 115 6.38 -16.03 2.25
C TYR A 115 6.01 -15.65 0.81
N LEU A 116 6.28 -14.41 0.40
CA LEU A 116 6.00 -13.94 -0.96
C LEU A 116 6.73 -14.76 -2.03
N GLN A 117 7.97 -15.18 -1.75
CA GLN A 117 8.74 -16.05 -2.63
C GLN A 117 8.13 -17.44 -2.76
N ARG A 118 7.70 -18.05 -1.64
CA ARG A 118 7.07 -19.38 -1.64
C ARG A 118 5.75 -19.37 -2.43
N ASN A 119 4.98 -18.30 -2.33
CA ASN A 119 3.62 -18.23 -2.90
C ASN A 119 3.58 -17.59 -4.30
N ARG A 120 4.72 -17.19 -4.85
CA ARG A 120 4.83 -16.73 -6.24
C ARG A 120 4.83 -17.92 -7.19
N GLY A 121 3.89 -17.93 -8.15
CA GLY A 121 3.85 -18.92 -9.24
C GLY A 121 5.11 -18.89 -10.12
N PRO A 122 5.27 -19.87 -11.04
CA PRO A 122 6.43 -19.94 -11.92
C PRO A 122 6.56 -18.67 -12.79
N VAL A 123 7.78 -18.32 -13.20
CA VAL A 123 8.00 -17.27 -14.19
C VAL A 123 7.56 -17.79 -15.55
N MET A 124 6.56 -17.17 -16.15
CA MET A 124 6.21 -17.44 -17.54
C MET A 124 7.32 -16.85 -18.43
N PRO A 125 7.95 -17.62 -19.33
CA PRO A 125 8.93 -17.05 -20.25
C PRO A 125 8.22 -16.03 -21.15
N LEU A 126 8.75 -14.81 -21.22
CA LEU A 126 8.13 -13.72 -21.98
C LEU A 126 8.09 -14.01 -23.49
N TYR A 127 8.91 -14.95 -23.99
CA TYR A 127 8.83 -15.47 -25.36
C TYR A 127 9.33 -16.92 -25.37
N SER A 128 8.45 -17.89 -25.66
CA SER A 128 8.90 -19.20 -26.15
C SER A 128 9.28 -19.06 -27.62
N VAL A 129 10.44 -18.46 -27.92
CA VAL A 129 11.00 -18.56 -29.27
C VAL A 129 11.42 -20.02 -29.42
N LYS A 130 10.60 -20.81 -30.13
CA LYS A 130 11.06 -22.11 -30.63
C LYS A 130 12.26 -21.83 -31.52
N GLU A 131 13.43 -22.34 -31.15
CA GLU A 131 14.55 -22.51 -32.09
C GLU A 131 14.00 -23.28 -33.31
N GLY A 132 13.87 -22.60 -34.44
CA GLY A 132 13.38 -23.19 -35.69
C GLY A 132 12.46 -22.31 -36.54
N ALA A 133 11.97 -21.18 -36.06
CA ALA A 133 11.18 -20.25 -36.88
C ALA A 133 11.99 -18.98 -37.17
N VAL A 134 13.06 -19.14 -37.95
CA VAL A 134 13.71 -18.02 -38.66
C VAL A 134 13.47 -18.24 -40.14
N GLU A 135 12.21 -18.21 -40.56
CA GLU A 135 11.85 -18.06 -41.97
C GLU A 135 10.45 -17.44 -42.02
N ASP A 136 10.34 -16.38 -42.83
CA ASP A 136 9.14 -15.60 -43.17
C ASP A 136 8.49 -14.72 -42.11
N VAL A 137 9.11 -13.56 -41.86
CA VAL A 137 8.36 -12.32 -41.61
C VAL A 137 8.76 -11.29 -42.67
N VAL A 138 8.25 -11.48 -43.88
CA VAL A 138 8.04 -10.40 -44.83
C VAL A 138 6.56 -10.37 -45.18
N GLY A 139 5.84 -9.44 -44.55
CA GLY A 139 4.52 -8.99 -45.00
C GLY A 139 3.31 -9.74 -44.45
N ARG A 140 2.65 -9.16 -43.45
CA ARG A 140 1.26 -8.69 -43.58
C ARG A 140 0.79 -8.04 -42.29
N ASP A 141 0.45 -6.76 -42.41
CA ASP A 141 -0.57 -6.10 -41.59
C ASP A 141 -1.86 -6.92 -41.65
N GLU A 142 -2.46 -7.17 -40.48
CA GLU A 142 -3.83 -6.77 -40.13
C GLU A 142 -4.18 -7.34 -38.76
N ALA A 143 -4.38 -6.42 -37.80
CA ALA A 143 -5.02 -6.72 -36.53
C ALA A 143 -6.50 -6.98 -36.78
N VAL A 144 -6.93 -8.24 -36.63
CA VAL A 144 -8.35 -8.61 -36.57
C VAL A 144 -8.66 -9.08 -35.16
N ALA A 145 -9.51 -8.30 -34.50
CA ALA A 145 -10.15 -8.66 -33.24
C ALA A 145 -11.05 -9.89 -33.43
N THR A 146 -11.07 -10.80 -32.46
CA THR A 146 -12.22 -11.68 -32.29
C THR A 146 -12.48 -11.97 -30.82
N GLU A 147 -13.77 -11.85 -30.52
CA GLU A 147 -14.45 -11.85 -29.24
C GLU A 147 -14.42 -13.25 -28.60
N SER A 148 -14.35 -13.28 -27.27
CA SER A 148 -14.59 -14.50 -26.51
C SER A 148 -16.07 -14.55 -26.11
N SER A 149 -16.81 -15.38 -26.84
CA SER A 149 -18.22 -15.68 -26.59
C SER A 149 -18.38 -16.48 -25.30
N ASN A 150 -19.01 -15.87 -24.29
CA ASN A 150 -19.38 -16.50 -23.04
C ASN A 150 -20.71 -17.24 -23.24
N GLN A 151 -20.71 -18.59 -23.14
CA GLN A 151 -21.92 -19.39 -23.28
C GLN A 151 -22.54 -19.66 -21.90
N SER A 152 -23.81 -19.28 -21.81
CA SER A 152 -24.69 -19.27 -20.65
C SER A 152 -25.01 -20.66 -20.08
N ALA A 153 -25.13 -20.73 -18.75
CA ALA A 153 -26.05 -21.64 -18.06
C ALA A 153 -26.89 -20.86 -17.04
N LYS A 154 -28.20 -20.73 -17.33
CA LYS A 154 -29.30 -20.40 -16.39
C LYS A 154 -29.45 -21.54 -15.36
N THR A 155 -29.95 -21.42 -14.12
CA THR A 155 -30.76 -20.42 -13.38
C THR A 155 -30.77 -20.89 -11.91
N SER A 156 -30.83 -19.98 -10.93
CA SER A 156 -31.76 -20.02 -9.78
C SER A 156 -31.57 -18.80 -8.87
N GLU A 157 -32.70 -18.22 -8.49
CA GLU A 157 -32.88 -16.95 -7.78
C GLU A 157 -32.52 -17.00 -6.28
N ASN A 158 -32.38 -15.79 -5.73
CA ASN A 158 -32.28 -15.37 -4.32
C ASN A 158 -30.90 -15.39 -3.66
N LYS A 159 -30.27 -14.20 -3.60
CA LYS A 159 -29.82 -13.60 -2.33
C LYS A 159 -29.20 -12.22 -2.55
N SER A 160 -29.74 -11.25 -1.80
CA SER A 160 -29.03 -10.09 -1.22
C SER A 160 -28.18 -9.27 -2.18
N ASP A 161 -28.83 -8.25 -2.76
CA ASP A 161 -28.19 -7.05 -3.28
C ASP A 161 -27.40 -6.35 -2.16
N ASP A 162 -26.16 -6.78 -1.94
CA ASP A 162 -25.18 -6.11 -1.08
C ASP A 162 -24.15 -5.46 -2.01
N TYR A 163 -24.55 -4.38 -2.66
CA TYR A 163 -23.62 -3.52 -3.38
C TYR A 163 -22.93 -2.60 -2.38
N SER A 164 -21.60 -2.73 -2.31
CA SER A 164 -20.71 -1.81 -1.59
C SER A 164 -21.07 -0.37 -1.93
N LYS A 165 -21.47 0.42 -0.92
CA LYS A 165 -21.57 1.88 -1.04
C LYS A 165 -20.16 2.42 -1.25
N THR A 166 -19.78 2.62 -2.50
CA THR A 166 -18.53 3.26 -2.90
C THR A 166 -18.61 4.76 -2.62
N ASN A 167 -17.63 5.29 -1.87
CA ASN A 167 -17.38 6.70 -1.55
C ASN A 167 -18.60 7.53 -1.10
N VAL A 168 -18.81 7.63 0.21
CA VAL A 168 -19.66 8.70 0.75
C VAL A 168 -18.87 10.01 0.68
N GLN A 169 -19.24 10.90 -0.25
CA GLN A 169 -18.71 12.26 -0.32
C GLN A 169 -18.87 12.94 1.04
N THR A 170 -17.75 13.46 1.55
CA THR A 170 -17.67 13.99 2.92
C THR A 170 -17.63 15.50 2.90
N GLN A 171 -18.43 16.12 3.75
CA GLN A 171 -18.46 17.57 3.88
C GLN A 171 -17.06 18.14 4.19
N GLY A 172 -16.60 19.07 3.35
CA GLY A 172 -15.33 19.78 3.54
C GLY A 172 -14.09 19.04 3.03
N VAL A 173 -14.26 17.92 2.32
CA VAL A 173 -13.18 17.24 1.59
C VAL A 173 -13.37 17.49 0.10
N ASP A 174 -12.33 18.02 -0.55
CA ASP A 174 -12.31 18.19 -2.01
C ASP A 174 -11.61 16.99 -2.66
N GLU A 175 -12.24 16.44 -3.71
CA GLU A 175 -11.70 15.36 -4.54
C GLU A 175 -10.84 15.95 -5.66
N ALA A 176 -9.78 15.24 -6.02
CA ALA A 176 -8.94 15.62 -7.16
C ALA A 176 -9.74 15.59 -8.47
N ASP A 177 -9.62 16.64 -9.27
CA ASP A 177 -10.19 16.72 -10.62
C ASP A 177 -9.17 17.36 -11.57
N ILE A 178 -9.39 17.23 -12.87
CA ILE A 178 -8.62 17.88 -13.94
C ILE A 178 -9.21 19.23 -14.34
N VAL A 179 -10.45 19.54 -13.92
CA VAL A 179 -11.09 20.85 -14.07
C VAL A 179 -11.60 21.37 -12.73
N LYS A 180 -11.32 22.62 -12.40
CA LYS A 180 -11.83 23.31 -11.21
C LYS A 180 -12.21 24.76 -11.55
N THR A 181 -13.01 25.41 -10.70
CA THR A 181 -13.35 26.83 -10.85
C THR A 181 -13.40 27.54 -9.50
N ASP A 182 -13.03 28.82 -9.50
CA ASP A 182 -13.23 29.77 -8.41
C ASP A 182 -14.48 30.67 -8.62
N GLY A 183 -15.31 30.35 -9.63
CA GLY A 183 -16.47 31.13 -10.07
C GLY A 183 -16.16 32.27 -11.04
N LYS A 184 -14.91 32.72 -11.14
CA LYS A 184 -14.46 33.77 -12.07
C LYS A 184 -13.59 33.23 -13.20
N ASN A 185 -12.86 32.16 -12.92
CA ASN A 185 -11.93 31.49 -13.83
C ASN A 185 -12.19 29.98 -13.80
N ILE A 186 -11.89 29.34 -14.92
CA ILE A 186 -11.82 27.89 -15.07
C ILE A 186 -10.34 27.52 -15.12
N TYR A 187 -9.96 26.55 -14.30
CA TYR A 187 -8.63 25.97 -14.24
C TYR A 187 -8.76 24.57 -14.82
N CYS A 188 -8.06 24.27 -15.91
CA CYS A 188 -8.15 22.96 -16.53
C CYS A 188 -6.78 22.45 -16.98
N ILE A 189 -6.57 21.15 -16.83
CA ILE A 189 -5.45 20.45 -17.44
C ILE A 189 -5.81 20.24 -18.92
N ASN A 190 -4.96 20.73 -19.81
CA ASN A 190 -5.11 20.56 -21.26
C ASN A 190 -3.75 20.22 -21.87
N ASP A 191 -3.67 19.05 -22.51
CA ASP A 191 -2.45 18.54 -23.16
C ASP A 191 -1.24 18.50 -22.21
N GLY A 192 -1.49 18.13 -20.94
CA GLY A 192 -0.47 18.03 -19.89
C GLY A 192 -0.10 19.36 -19.21
N ASP A 193 -0.50 20.50 -19.76
CA ASP A 193 -0.29 21.83 -19.17
C ASP A 193 -1.54 22.31 -18.42
N LEU A 194 -1.39 23.31 -17.56
CA LEU A 194 -2.55 23.98 -16.96
C LEU A 194 -2.92 25.25 -17.74
N LEU A 195 -4.20 25.37 -18.10
CA LEU A 195 -4.80 26.60 -18.60
C LEU A 195 -5.65 27.27 -17.52
N ILE A 196 -5.56 28.60 -17.44
CA ILE A 196 -6.47 29.44 -16.67
C ILE A 196 -7.29 30.26 -17.65
N VAL A 197 -8.61 30.06 -17.66
CA VAL A 197 -9.55 30.62 -18.63
C VAL A 197 -10.56 31.50 -17.91
N ASP A 198 -10.98 32.61 -18.50
CA ASP A 198 -12.11 33.40 -17.99
C ASP A 198 -13.41 32.57 -18.03
N ALA A 199 -14.15 32.51 -16.92
CA ALA A 199 -15.41 31.77 -16.85
C ALA A 199 -16.59 32.51 -17.51
N ASN A 200 -16.39 33.74 -17.99
CA ASN A 200 -17.40 34.51 -18.72
C ASN A 200 -17.74 33.83 -20.06
N THR A 201 -18.91 33.22 -20.10
CA THR A 201 -19.41 32.45 -21.26
C THR A 201 -19.61 33.29 -22.53
N LYS A 202 -19.68 34.62 -22.43
CA LYS A 202 -19.82 35.51 -23.59
C LYS A 202 -18.48 35.89 -24.22
N ASN A 203 -17.38 35.76 -23.48
CA ASN A 203 -16.04 36.14 -23.93
C ASN A 203 -14.98 35.28 -23.25
N MET A 204 -15.03 33.98 -23.52
CA MET A 204 -14.11 33.01 -22.94
C MET A 204 -12.71 33.21 -23.53
N GLN A 205 -11.74 33.54 -22.68
CA GLN A 205 -10.36 33.82 -23.09
C GLN A 205 -9.37 33.15 -22.15
N VAL A 206 -8.29 32.61 -22.71
CA VAL A 206 -7.16 32.08 -21.93
C VAL A 206 -6.42 33.26 -21.31
N LYS A 207 -6.38 33.32 -19.97
CA LYS A 207 -5.69 34.37 -19.21
C LYS A 207 -4.22 34.05 -18.99
N SER A 208 -3.90 32.78 -18.74
CA SER A 208 -2.53 32.32 -18.59
C SER A 208 -2.43 30.81 -18.81
N LYS A 209 -1.18 30.37 -18.99
CA LYS A 209 -0.79 28.97 -19.12
C LYS A 209 0.37 28.71 -18.17
N ILE A 210 0.31 27.60 -17.41
CA ILE A 210 1.44 27.08 -16.63
C ILE A 210 1.93 25.84 -17.35
N GLU A 211 3.14 25.93 -17.92
CA GLU A 211 3.74 24.85 -18.68
C GLU A 211 4.33 23.78 -17.75
N THR A 212 3.99 22.53 -18.03
CA THR A 212 4.53 21.36 -17.37
C THR A 212 5.88 21.01 -17.97
N LYS A 213 6.90 20.97 -17.12
CA LYS A 213 8.27 20.62 -17.55
C LYS A 213 8.37 19.14 -17.93
N LYS A 214 9.38 18.81 -18.75
CA LYS A 214 9.66 17.41 -19.14
C LYS A 214 9.69 16.47 -17.94
N ARG A 215 9.17 15.25 -18.14
CA ARG A 215 9.07 14.16 -17.15
C ARG A 215 8.12 14.39 -15.98
N LYS A 216 7.39 15.51 -15.97
CA LYS A 216 6.23 15.70 -15.10
C LYS A 216 4.97 15.38 -15.90
N THR A 217 4.05 14.65 -15.28
CA THR A 217 2.68 14.48 -15.76
C THR A 217 1.76 15.13 -14.74
N LEU A 218 1.08 16.20 -15.13
CA LEU A 218 0.09 16.87 -14.27
C LEU A 218 -1.14 15.98 -14.15
N ASN A 219 -1.41 15.49 -12.93
CA ASN A 219 -2.52 14.58 -12.67
C ASN A 219 -3.75 15.31 -12.15
N ASN A 220 -3.57 16.11 -11.10
CA ASN A 220 -4.69 16.65 -10.32
C ASN A 220 -4.49 18.12 -9.97
N ILE A 221 -5.60 18.85 -9.79
CA ILE A 221 -5.59 20.25 -9.36
C ILE A 221 -6.55 20.50 -8.18
N TYR A 222 -6.19 21.48 -7.35
CA TYR A 222 -7.06 22.07 -6.33
C TYR A 222 -7.01 23.60 -6.42
N ILE A 223 -8.16 24.25 -6.24
CA ILE A 223 -8.26 25.71 -6.15
C ILE A 223 -9.03 26.09 -4.89
N ASP A 224 -8.44 26.94 -4.05
CA ASP A 224 -9.09 27.46 -2.86
C ASP A 224 -8.37 28.72 -2.37
N ASN A 225 -9.11 29.75 -1.94
CA ASN A 225 -8.56 30.99 -1.37
C ASN A 225 -7.41 31.62 -2.20
N ASN A 226 -7.59 31.74 -3.53
CA ASN A 226 -6.58 32.21 -4.48
C ASN A 226 -5.28 31.38 -4.51
N LYS A 227 -5.30 30.16 -3.99
CA LYS A 227 -4.20 29.20 -4.05
C LYS A 227 -4.58 28.05 -4.98
N LEU A 228 -3.77 27.86 -5.99
CA LEU A 228 -3.86 26.76 -6.93
C LEU A 228 -2.78 25.74 -6.59
N SER A 229 -3.17 24.50 -6.32
CA SER A 229 -2.23 23.39 -6.12
C SER A 229 -2.25 22.47 -7.34
N LEU A 230 -1.07 22.15 -7.86
CA LEU A 230 -0.86 21.29 -9.02
C LEU A 230 -0.08 20.06 -8.57
N ILE A 231 -0.63 18.87 -8.81
CA ILE A 231 -0.03 17.60 -8.39
C ILE A 231 0.48 16.84 -9.61
N TYR A 232 1.77 16.55 -9.61
CA TYR A 232 2.45 15.87 -10.71
C TYR A 232 2.93 14.49 -10.29
N ALA A 233 2.80 13.50 -11.17
CA ALA A 233 3.72 12.38 -11.19
C ALA A 233 5.03 12.83 -11.84
N TYR A 234 6.16 12.52 -11.23
CA TYR A 234 7.48 12.89 -11.71
C TYR A 234 8.43 11.70 -11.67
N ASN A 235 9.06 11.42 -12.81
CA ASN A 235 10.07 10.39 -12.92
C ASN A 235 11.45 11.03 -12.75
N GLU A 236 12.02 10.88 -11.56
CA GLU A 236 13.36 11.35 -11.23
C GLU A 236 14.41 10.33 -11.69
N TYR A 237 15.37 10.80 -12.49
CA TYR A 237 16.52 10.02 -12.92
C TYR A 237 17.77 10.63 -12.32
N LYS A 238 18.49 9.85 -11.51
CA LYS A 238 19.78 10.27 -10.94
C LYS A 238 20.73 9.10 -10.83
N ASP A 239 21.89 9.20 -11.48
CA ASP A 239 22.98 8.20 -11.41
C ASP A 239 22.45 6.76 -11.65
N ASP A 240 21.74 6.56 -12.77
CA ASP A 240 21.06 5.31 -13.18
C ASP A 240 19.96 4.79 -12.22
N ASN A 241 19.63 5.55 -11.18
CA ASN A 241 18.48 5.26 -10.33
C ASN A 241 17.23 5.95 -10.89
N TYR A 242 16.21 5.13 -11.13
CA TYR A 242 14.86 5.57 -11.45
C TYR A 242 14.04 5.66 -10.16
N LYS A 243 13.47 6.84 -9.88
CA LYS A 243 12.60 7.05 -8.73
C LYS A 243 11.32 7.74 -9.14
N ASN A 244 10.21 7.23 -8.65
CA ASN A 244 8.92 7.88 -8.81
C ASN A 244 8.70 8.81 -7.64
N VAL A 245 8.35 10.04 -7.97
CA VAL A 245 8.14 11.12 -7.00
C VAL A 245 6.85 11.80 -7.35
N THR A 246 6.04 12.08 -6.34
CA THR A 246 4.88 12.96 -6.48
C THR A 246 5.30 14.37 -6.09
N LEU A 247 5.03 15.35 -6.96
CA LEU A 247 5.32 16.77 -6.69
C LEU A 247 4.02 17.54 -6.50
N VAL A 248 4.01 18.47 -5.55
CA VAL A 248 2.89 19.38 -5.30
C VAL A 248 3.40 20.81 -5.39
N ASP A 249 3.11 21.49 -6.50
CA ASP A 249 3.44 22.90 -6.69
C ASP A 249 2.24 23.77 -6.29
N ILE A 250 2.48 24.81 -5.50
CA ILE A 250 1.45 25.70 -4.96
C ILE A 250 1.67 27.10 -5.52
N TYR A 251 0.67 27.64 -6.20
CA TYR A 251 0.68 28.96 -6.85
C TYR A 251 -0.29 29.92 -6.17
N ASP A 252 0.09 31.19 -6.09
CA ASP A 252 -0.82 32.32 -5.91
C ASP A 252 -1.43 32.68 -7.26
N VAL A 253 -2.76 32.69 -7.32
CA VAL A 253 -3.55 33.02 -8.51
C VAL A 253 -4.50 34.20 -8.29
N SER A 254 -4.25 35.02 -7.27
CA SER A 254 -4.96 36.29 -7.05
C SER A 254 -4.96 37.20 -8.29
N ASN A 255 -3.88 37.12 -9.08
CA ASN A 255 -3.83 37.58 -10.46
C ASN A 255 -3.76 36.38 -11.42
N ALA A 256 -4.92 35.96 -11.93
CA ALA A 256 -5.06 34.83 -12.85
C ALA A 256 -4.25 34.95 -14.16
N SER A 257 -3.90 36.16 -14.59
CA SER A 257 -3.05 36.37 -15.78
C SER A 257 -1.56 36.25 -15.47
N LYS A 258 -1.17 36.21 -14.19
CA LYS A 258 0.24 36.13 -13.76
C LYS A 258 0.38 35.26 -12.51
N PRO A 259 0.09 33.94 -12.61
CA PRO A 259 0.23 33.03 -11.48
C PRO A 259 1.68 33.00 -10.95
N LYS A 260 1.84 32.96 -9.63
CA LYS A 260 3.15 32.99 -8.97
C LYS A 260 3.37 31.74 -8.13
N LEU A 261 4.39 30.95 -8.45
CA LEU A 261 4.79 29.79 -7.63
C LEU A 261 5.22 30.27 -6.24
N LEU A 262 4.57 29.73 -5.21
CA LEU A 262 4.86 30.01 -3.79
C LEU A 262 5.75 28.93 -3.19
N ASN A 263 5.45 27.66 -3.46
CA ASN A 263 6.15 26.53 -2.85
C ASN A 263 6.06 25.28 -3.73
N SER A 264 7.01 24.36 -3.56
CA SER A 264 7.01 23.04 -4.18
C SER A 264 7.33 22.00 -3.11
N LYS A 265 6.53 20.93 -3.05
CA LYS A 265 6.68 19.83 -2.11
C LYS A 265 6.80 18.51 -2.85
N SER A 266 7.31 17.49 -2.17
CA SER A 266 7.39 16.14 -2.72
C SER A 266 6.90 15.07 -1.74
N ALA A 267 6.42 13.97 -2.31
CA ALA A 267 6.19 12.68 -1.65
C ALA A 267 6.88 11.58 -2.47
N LYS A 268 7.28 10.50 -1.79
CA LYS A 268 7.87 9.32 -2.43
C LYS A 268 6.79 8.54 -3.19
N GLY A 269 7.15 7.91 -4.29
CA GLY A 269 6.26 7.01 -5.02
C GLY A 269 5.34 7.68 -6.03
N PHE A 270 4.61 6.85 -6.77
CA PHE A 270 3.57 7.22 -7.72
C PHE A 270 2.31 7.65 -7.00
N ILE A 271 1.67 8.73 -7.46
CA ILE A 271 0.37 9.14 -6.94
C ILE A 271 -0.72 8.15 -7.35
N TYR A 272 -1.47 7.66 -6.37
CA TYR A 272 -2.71 6.92 -6.58
C TYR A 272 -3.91 7.86 -6.42
N GLU A 273 -3.97 8.56 -5.29
CA GLU A 273 -5.06 9.48 -4.97
C GLU A 273 -4.56 10.68 -4.18
N SER A 274 -5.29 11.79 -4.25
CA SER A 274 -5.18 12.86 -3.27
C SER A 274 -6.55 13.35 -2.78
N ARG A 275 -6.55 13.95 -1.61
CA ARG A 275 -7.70 14.67 -1.02
C ARG A 275 -7.23 15.95 -0.35
N LYS A 276 -8.00 17.03 -0.46
CA LYS A 276 -7.71 18.28 0.27
C LYS A 276 -8.76 18.51 1.35
N LYS A 277 -8.32 18.86 2.57
CA LYS A 277 -9.16 19.29 3.69
C LYS A 277 -8.58 20.55 4.32
N GLY A 278 -9.27 21.68 4.18
CA GLY A 278 -8.73 22.98 4.55
C GLY A 278 -7.41 23.25 3.83
N ASP A 279 -6.36 23.63 4.59
CA ASP A 279 -5.03 23.94 4.04
C ASP A 279 -4.11 22.71 3.89
N ILE A 280 -4.62 21.49 4.09
CA ILE A 280 -3.82 20.26 4.02
C ILE A 280 -4.22 19.45 2.79
N ILE A 281 -3.22 19.06 1.99
CA ILE A 281 -3.36 18.06 0.93
C ILE A 281 -2.82 16.75 1.46
N TYR A 282 -3.64 15.71 1.44
CA TYR A 282 -3.26 14.33 1.69
C TYR A 282 -3.00 13.66 0.34
N THR A 283 -1.82 13.06 0.19
CA THR A 283 -1.50 12.23 -0.98
C THR A 283 -1.34 10.79 -0.54
N VAL A 284 -1.94 9.87 -1.28
CA VAL A 284 -1.72 8.43 -1.16
C VAL A 284 -0.85 8.03 -2.35
N THR A 285 0.37 7.61 -2.07
CA THR A 285 1.35 7.26 -3.10
C THR A 285 1.87 5.84 -2.88
N SER A 286 2.22 5.14 -3.96
CA SER A 286 2.79 3.80 -3.92
C SER A 286 4.21 3.76 -4.45
N ASP A 287 5.03 2.94 -3.82
CA ASP A 287 6.38 2.60 -4.24
C ASP A 287 6.61 1.10 -4.00
N TYR A 288 7.77 0.59 -4.38
CA TYR A 288 8.11 -0.82 -4.18
C TYR A 288 9.44 -0.95 -3.45
N PHE A 289 9.57 -2.01 -2.65
CA PHE A 289 10.90 -2.40 -2.18
C PHE A 289 11.79 -2.72 -3.38
N ASN A 290 12.98 -2.14 -3.40
CA ASN A 290 14.03 -2.61 -4.30
C ASN A 290 14.37 -4.06 -3.93
N THR A 291 14.58 -4.92 -4.92
CA THR A 291 14.93 -6.33 -4.70
C THR A 291 16.41 -6.57 -4.95
N LYS A 292 17.11 -7.11 -3.95
CA LYS A 292 18.48 -7.63 -4.10
C LYS A 292 18.41 -9.13 -4.36
N TYR A 293 18.72 -9.53 -5.59
CA TYR A 293 18.80 -10.95 -5.95
C TYR A 293 20.09 -11.55 -5.41
N LYS A 294 20.01 -12.76 -4.83
CA LYS A 294 21.19 -13.48 -4.30
C LYS A 294 22.05 -14.09 -5.40
N GLU A 295 21.44 -14.35 -6.55
CA GLU A 295 22.09 -14.87 -7.75
C GLU A 295 21.71 -13.97 -8.92
N THR A 296 22.66 -13.68 -9.81
CA THR A 296 22.36 -12.98 -11.05
C THR A 296 21.41 -13.86 -11.88
N PRO A 297 20.19 -13.40 -12.23
CA PRO A 297 19.34 -14.16 -13.11
C PRO A 297 20.09 -14.36 -14.43
N ASN A 298 20.47 -15.61 -14.73
CA ASN A 298 21.11 -15.92 -15.98
C ASN A 298 20.01 -16.00 -17.05
N ILE A 299 19.63 -14.84 -17.57
CA ILE A 299 18.49 -14.63 -18.48
C ILE A 299 18.73 -15.27 -19.87
N PHE A 300 19.94 -15.77 -20.12
CA PHE A 300 20.29 -16.44 -21.36
C PHE A 300 19.90 -17.93 -21.31
N TYR A 301 18.84 -18.26 -22.06
CA TYR A 301 18.55 -19.57 -22.65
C TYR A 301 18.93 -20.80 -21.79
N ARG A 302 18.12 -21.10 -20.77
CA ARG A 302 17.92 -22.51 -20.39
C ARG A 302 16.47 -22.90 -20.58
N LYS A 303 16.29 -24.06 -21.21
CA LYS A 303 15.02 -24.70 -21.55
C LYS A 303 14.16 -25.05 -20.32
N ASP A 304 14.72 -24.93 -19.11
CA ASP A 304 14.17 -25.46 -17.86
C ASP A 304 14.01 -24.41 -16.72
N PHE A 305 13.90 -23.11 -17.01
CA PHE A 305 13.75 -22.07 -15.98
C PHE A 305 12.38 -22.14 -15.26
N TYR A 306 12.30 -22.93 -14.18
CA TYR A 306 11.15 -22.99 -13.27
C TYR A 306 11.42 -22.41 -11.87
N ALA A 307 12.66 -22.03 -11.56
CA ALA A 307 13.02 -21.47 -10.26
C ALA A 307 13.26 -19.95 -10.33
N ARG A 308 12.47 -19.18 -9.57
CA ARG A 308 12.77 -17.76 -9.34
C ARG A 308 14.05 -17.64 -8.50
N PRO A 309 15.02 -16.81 -8.88
CA PRO A 309 16.16 -16.54 -8.02
C PRO A 309 15.66 -15.96 -6.70
N SER A 310 16.21 -16.46 -5.60
CA SER A 310 15.89 -15.92 -4.28
C SER A 310 16.31 -14.46 -4.19
N TYR A 311 15.48 -13.66 -3.51
CA TYR A 311 15.73 -12.23 -3.32
C TYR A 311 15.48 -11.82 -1.87
N GLU A 312 16.03 -10.68 -1.51
CA GLU A 312 15.73 -9.96 -0.27
C GLU A 312 15.32 -8.53 -0.62
N PHE A 313 14.45 -7.95 0.22
CA PHE A 313 14.08 -6.55 0.06
C PHE A 313 15.22 -5.66 0.57
N ASP A 314 15.50 -4.60 -0.19
CA ASP A 314 16.38 -3.53 0.23
C ASP A 314 15.55 -2.45 0.94
N SER A 315 15.69 -2.42 2.27
CA SER A 315 15.04 -1.46 3.15
C SER A 315 15.83 -0.14 3.29
N THR A 316 16.90 0.08 2.53
CA THR A 316 17.76 1.27 2.66
C THR A 316 16.94 2.57 2.54
N GLY A 317 16.94 3.39 3.59
CA GLY A 317 16.20 4.65 3.64
C GLY A 317 14.71 4.51 4.02
N ILE A 318 14.30 3.33 4.50
CA ILE A 318 12.96 3.02 5.00
C ILE A 318 13.06 2.76 6.51
N ASP A 319 12.26 3.50 7.28
CA ASP A 319 12.16 3.30 8.73
C ASP A 319 11.13 2.19 9.02
N LEU A 320 11.61 0.95 9.09
CA LEU A 320 10.76 -0.22 9.34
C LEU A 320 10.00 -0.14 10.67
N THR A 321 10.47 0.66 11.64
CA THR A 321 9.79 0.85 12.93
C THR A 321 8.48 1.62 12.81
N LYS A 322 8.28 2.34 11.70
CA LYS A 322 7.06 3.11 11.38
C LYS A 322 6.20 2.48 10.30
N MET A 323 6.69 1.44 9.62
CA MET A 323 5.95 0.75 8.56
C MET A 323 4.91 -0.18 9.16
N ILE A 324 3.64 0.18 9.02
CA ILE A 324 2.51 -0.65 9.45
C ILE A 324 2.42 -1.87 8.54
N TYR A 325 2.17 -3.03 9.16
CA TYR A 325 1.91 -4.31 8.51
C TYR A 325 0.45 -4.70 8.80
N MET A 326 -0.33 -5.03 7.76
CA MET A 326 -1.67 -5.56 7.96
C MET A 326 -1.64 -7.09 7.96
N PRO A 327 -2.34 -7.73 8.89
CA PRO A 327 -2.45 -9.19 8.95
C PRO A 327 -2.89 -9.77 7.60
N PHE A 328 -2.31 -10.92 7.22
CA PHE A 328 -2.63 -11.66 5.99
C PHE A 328 -2.31 -10.95 4.67
N ASN A 329 -1.77 -9.73 4.71
CA ASN A 329 -1.46 -8.93 3.52
C ASN A 329 0.05 -8.64 3.38
N PRO A 330 0.90 -9.69 3.26
CA PRO A 330 2.29 -9.48 2.90
C PRO A 330 2.37 -8.89 1.49
N SER A 331 3.24 -7.88 1.32
CA SER A 331 3.38 -7.18 0.05
C SER A 331 4.82 -6.71 -0.18
N GLU A 332 5.16 -6.52 -1.45
CA GLU A 332 6.36 -5.79 -1.88
C GLU A 332 6.07 -4.30 -2.18
N GLU A 333 4.79 -3.92 -2.24
CA GLU A 333 4.34 -2.55 -2.39
C GLU A 333 4.37 -1.84 -1.03
N ILE A 334 4.76 -0.58 -1.08
CA ILE A 334 4.83 0.35 0.03
C ILE A 334 3.87 1.49 -0.29
N THR A 335 2.89 1.71 0.56
CA THR A 335 2.02 2.88 0.47
C THR A 335 2.46 3.95 1.47
N TYR A 336 2.65 5.16 0.96
CA TYR A 336 2.89 6.35 1.77
C TYR A 336 1.63 7.21 1.78
N ILE A 337 1.28 7.71 2.95
CA ILE A 337 0.23 8.71 3.10
C ILE A 337 0.84 9.97 3.70
N THR A 338 0.96 10.99 2.86
CA THR A 338 1.67 12.22 3.20
C THR A 338 0.69 13.37 3.37
N ALA A 339 0.66 13.97 4.56
CA ALA A 339 -0.08 15.19 4.84
C ALA A 339 0.80 16.42 4.61
N MET A 340 0.43 17.26 3.63
CA MET A 340 1.19 18.42 3.18
C MET A 340 0.43 19.71 3.44
N GLN A 341 0.89 20.53 4.39
CA GLN A 341 0.33 21.87 4.60
C GLN A 341 0.72 22.83 3.48
N THR A 342 -0.28 23.41 2.81
CA THR A 342 -0.10 24.34 1.68
C THR A 342 0.46 25.71 2.07
N THR A 343 0.44 26.06 3.36
CA THR A 343 0.89 27.35 3.89
C THR A 343 2.30 27.33 4.47
N MET A 344 2.83 26.16 4.83
CA MET A 344 4.15 26.01 5.46
C MET A 344 5.20 25.43 4.50
N SER A 345 6.47 25.82 4.67
CA SER A 345 7.59 25.35 3.85
C SER A 345 8.07 23.94 4.23
N LYS A 346 8.03 23.58 5.52
CA LYS A 346 8.36 22.24 6.03
C LYS A 346 7.26 21.78 6.98
N ASN A 347 6.71 20.59 6.69
CA ASN A 347 6.05 19.64 7.60
C ASN A 347 5.23 18.70 6.73
N ASN A 348 5.81 17.55 6.43
CA ASN A 348 5.09 16.42 5.89
C ASN A 348 5.02 15.39 7.01
N ASN A 349 3.82 15.13 7.53
CA ASN A 349 3.60 13.95 8.36
C ASN A 349 3.32 12.79 7.40
N GLU A 350 4.01 11.68 7.60
CA GLU A 350 3.94 10.53 6.72
C GLU A 350 3.54 9.31 7.52
N LEU A 351 2.51 8.61 7.05
CA LEU A 351 2.18 7.26 7.46
C LEU A 351 2.68 6.29 6.39
N LEU A 352 3.25 5.18 6.86
CA LEU A 352 3.91 4.20 6.01
C LEU A 352 3.25 2.85 6.22
N TYR A 353 2.84 2.22 5.12
CA TYR A 353 2.13 0.96 5.12
C TYR A 353 2.76 -0.02 4.12
N MET A 354 2.89 -1.30 4.49
CA MET A 354 3.22 -2.38 3.56
C MET A 354 1.94 -2.97 2.99
N GLY A 355 1.70 -2.78 1.70
CA GLY A 355 0.47 -3.20 1.04
C GLY A 355 0.06 -2.25 -0.06
N SER A 356 -0.95 -2.66 -0.83
CA SER A 356 -1.37 -1.90 -1.99
C SER A 356 -2.12 -0.64 -1.62
N SER A 357 -1.85 0.43 -2.37
CA SER A 357 -2.58 1.69 -2.26
C SER A 357 -4.08 1.54 -2.57
N GLY A 358 -4.48 0.51 -3.32
CA GLY A 358 -5.87 0.19 -3.61
C GLY A 358 -6.66 -0.38 -2.42
N ASP A 359 -5.97 -0.86 -1.39
CA ASP A 359 -6.60 -1.46 -0.19
C ASP A 359 -6.90 -0.41 0.90
N ILE A 360 -6.47 0.85 0.71
CA ILE A 360 -6.62 1.91 1.72
C ILE A 360 -7.85 2.76 1.45
N TYR A 361 -8.77 2.80 2.41
CA TYR A 361 -9.93 3.69 2.39
C TYR A 361 -9.76 4.88 3.37
N MET A 362 -9.91 6.12 2.88
CA MET A 362 -9.97 7.29 3.77
C MET A 362 -11.38 7.48 4.33
N SER A 363 -11.55 7.44 5.66
CA SER A 363 -12.82 7.80 6.33
C SER A 363 -12.77 9.20 6.95
N THR A 364 -13.95 9.79 7.15
CA THR A 364 -14.20 11.21 7.48
C THR A 364 -13.52 11.72 8.74
N ASP A 365 -13.29 10.82 9.70
CA ASP A 365 -12.82 11.15 11.04
C ASP A 365 -11.41 10.64 11.36
N ASN A 366 -10.83 9.78 10.51
CA ASN A 366 -9.44 9.32 10.46
C ASN A 366 -9.32 8.19 9.43
N MET A 367 -8.12 7.98 8.88
CA MET A 367 -7.86 6.81 8.04
C MET A 367 -7.96 5.54 8.88
N ARG A 368 -8.79 4.60 8.45
CA ARG A 368 -8.91 3.27 9.03
C ARG A 368 -8.69 2.29 7.88
N GLY A 369 -7.65 1.47 8.00
CA GLY A 369 -7.42 0.33 7.12
C GLY A 369 -8.13 -0.91 7.65
#